data_AF-A0A840KII4-F1
#
_entry.id   AF-A0A840KII4-F1
#
_cell.length_a   1.000
_cell.length_b   1.000
_cell.length_c   1.000
_cell.angle_alpha   90.00
_cell.angle_beta   90.00
_cell.angle_gamma   90.00
#
_symmetry.space_group_name_H-M   'P 1'
#
loop_
_entity.id
_entity.type
_entity.pdbx_description
1 polymer ?
#
loop_
_entity_poly.entity_id
_entity_poly.type
_entity_poly.pdbx_seq_one_letter_code
_entity_poly.pdbx_strand_id
1 'polypeptide(L)'
;MENKEELTNRLKNLLKRKEEFSILLENFNFQTKKEADQYIKNNQSKFDELKKITEEIREVKFLLMTPQEKNQYLEEQKKLKEKYSGN
;
A
#
# COMPACT_ATOMS: atom_id res chain seq x y z
N MET A 1 2.02 -4.45 23.37
CA MET A 1 1.17 -3.85 22.32
C MET A 1 1.69 -2.45 22.09
N GLU A 2 1.90 -2.04 20.84
CA GLU A 2 2.25 -0.66 20.53
C GLU A 2 1.13 0.29 20.99
N ASN A 3 1.48 1.43 21.57
CA ASN A 3 0.51 2.45 21.94
C ASN A 3 0.13 3.33 20.73
N LYS A 4 -0.90 4.19 20.89
CA LYS A 4 -1.41 5.02 19.78
C LYS A 4 -0.35 5.98 19.21
N GLU A 5 0.55 6.48 20.05
CA GLU A 5 1.62 7.40 19.64
C GLU A 5 2.69 6.66 18.82
N GLU A 6 3.10 5.48 19.28
CA GLU A 6 4.03 4.60 18.57
C GLU A 6 3.50 4.22 17.19
N LEU A 7 2.22 3.80 17.09
CA LEU A 7 1.57 3.51 15.82
C LEU A 7 1.51 4.73 14.89
N THR A 8 1.27 5.92 15.44
CA THR A 8 1.23 7.17 14.66
C THR A 8 2.61 7.51 14.11
N ASN A 9 3.67 7.36 14.91
CA ASN A 9 5.05 7.60 14.49
C ASN A 9 5.50 6.56 13.46
N ARG A 10 5.14 5.28 13.66
CA ARG A 10 5.38 4.21 12.68
C ARG A 10 4.68 4.52 11.35
N LEU A 11 3.42 4.96 11.38
CA LEU A 11 2.70 5.36 10.17
C LEU A 11 3.41 6.49 9.41
N LYS A 12 3.88 7.54 10.13
CA LYS A 12 4.64 8.64 9.52
C LYS A 12 5.91 8.15 8.84
N ASN A 13 6.66 7.27 9.49
CA ASN A 13 7.89 6.70 8.94
C ASN A 13 7.62 5.84 7.70
N LEU A 14 6.57 5.03 7.74
CA LEU A 14 6.15 4.22 6.59
C LEU A 14 5.71 5.09 5.41
N LEU A 15 4.97 6.17 5.65
CA LEU A 15 4.55 7.11 4.61
C LEU A 15 5.76 7.79 3.96
N LYS A 16 6.74 8.23 4.76
CA LYS A 16 7.99 8.81 4.24
C LYS A 16 8.76 7.81 3.39
N ARG A 17 8.94 6.58 3.87
CA ARG A 17 9.58 5.50 3.07
C ARG A 17 8.80 5.23 1.79
N LYS A 18 7.46 5.23 1.84
CA LYS A 18 6.62 5.03 0.65
C LYS A 18 6.90 6.11 -0.41
N GLU A 19 7.01 7.37 -0.02
CA GLU A 19 7.33 8.48 -0.94
C GLU A 19 8.68 8.26 -1.65
N GLU A 20 9.69 7.76 -0.95
CA GLU A 20 11.00 7.42 -1.54
C GLU A 20 10.88 6.35 -2.65
N PHE A 21 9.91 5.44 -2.53
CA PHE A 21 9.63 4.41 -3.53
C PHE A 21 8.58 4.82 -4.57
N SER A 22 7.77 5.85 -4.32
CA SER A 22 6.76 6.35 -5.28
C SER A 22 7.39 6.85 -6.58
N ILE A 23 8.64 7.31 -6.55
CA ILE A 23 9.39 7.69 -7.75
C ILE A 23 9.54 6.54 -8.76
N LEU A 24 9.45 5.29 -8.29
CA LEU A 24 9.40 4.09 -9.13
C LEU A 24 8.07 3.93 -9.86
N LEU A 25 7.15 4.87 -9.76
CA LEU A 25 5.86 4.86 -10.46
C LEU A 25 5.71 6.08 -11.39
N GLU A 26 6.51 7.12 -11.20
CA GLU A 26 6.25 8.44 -11.79
C GLU A 26 6.97 8.71 -13.13
N ASN A 27 7.98 7.93 -13.51
CA ASN A 27 8.85 8.28 -14.64
C ASN A 27 9.09 7.13 -15.61
N PHE A 28 8.06 6.72 -16.35
CA PHE A 28 8.22 5.72 -17.41
C PHE A 28 7.70 6.18 -18.75
N ASN A 29 8.64 6.40 -19.67
CA ASN A 29 8.36 6.62 -21.08
C ASN A 29 8.96 5.48 -21.91
N PHE A 30 8.63 4.24 -21.54
CA PHE A 30 9.13 3.05 -22.23
C PHE A 30 8.67 3.05 -23.68
N GLN A 31 9.61 2.92 -24.61
CA GLN A 31 9.31 2.85 -26.04
C GLN A 31 8.98 1.42 -26.47
N THR A 32 9.41 0.42 -25.69
CA THR A 32 9.15 -0.99 -25.97
C THR A 32 8.78 -1.79 -24.74
N LYS A 33 8.05 -2.90 -24.94
CA LYS A 33 7.76 -3.88 -23.88
C LYS A 33 9.04 -4.42 -23.23
N LYS A 34 10.10 -4.64 -24.01
CA LYS A 34 11.38 -5.18 -23.53
C LYS A 34 12.05 -4.22 -22.53
N GLU A 35 11.96 -2.91 -22.77
CA GLU A 35 12.45 -1.90 -21.83
C GLU A 35 11.67 -1.91 -20.52
N ALA A 36 10.33 -2.01 -20.60
CA ALA A 36 9.48 -2.12 -19.42
C ALA A 36 9.80 -3.38 -18.60
N ASP A 37 9.89 -4.54 -19.26
CA ASP A 37 10.20 -5.83 -18.61
C ASP A 37 11.58 -5.78 -17.93
N GLN A 38 12.59 -5.20 -18.59
CA GLN A 38 13.93 -5.04 -18.02
C GLN A 38 13.92 -4.09 -16.83
N TYR A 39 13.17 -2.98 -16.90
CA TYR A 39 13.03 -2.05 -15.80
C TYR A 39 12.39 -2.71 -14.58
N ILE A 40 11.30 -3.46 -14.78
CA ILE A 40 10.62 -4.22 -13.73
C ILE A 40 11.60 -5.20 -13.09
N LYS A 41 12.29 -5.99 -13.92
CA LYS A 41 13.27 -6.98 -13.43
C LYS A 41 14.40 -6.33 -12.61
N ASN A 42 14.92 -5.20 -13.06
CA ASN A 42 16.00 -4.48 -12.38
C ASN A 42 15.55 -3.84 -11.05
N ASN A 43 14.26 -3.52 -10.91
CA ASN A 43 13.72 -2.86 -9.73
C ASN A 43 12.79 -3.78 -8.90
N GLN A 44 12.77 -5.08 -9.19
CA GLN A 44 11.86 -6.04 -8.55
C GLN A 44 11.89 -5.96 -7.02
N SER A 45 13.09 -5.93 -6.42
CA SER A 45 13.25 -5.83 -4.96
C SER A 45 12.63 -4.56 -4.38
N LYS A 46 12.71 -3.45 -5.12
CA LYS A 46 12.12 -2.19 -4.69
C LYS A 46 10.61 -2.18 -4.84
N PHE A 47 10.08 -2.83 -5.87
CA PHE A 47 8.64 -3.05 -6.01
C PHE A 47 8.10 -3.95 -4.89
N ASP A 48 8.83 -5.00 -4.54
CA ASP A 48 8.47 -5.88 -3.42
C ASP A 48 8.49 -5.12 -2.09
N GLU A 49 9.48 -4.25 -1.87
CA GLU A 49 9.55 -3.39 -0.69
C GLU A 49 8.39 -2.38 -0.65
N LEU A 50 8.06 -1.74 -1.77
CA LEU A 50 6.92 -0.83 -1.87
C LEU A 50 5.59 -1.55 -1.57
N LYS A 51 5.45 -2.80 -2.02
CA LYS A 51 4.30 -3.64 -1.72
C LYS A 51 4.19 -3.88 -0.21
N LYS A 52 5.27 -4.30 0.44
CA LYS A 52 5.32 -4.51 1.91
C LYS A 52 4.99 -3.24 2.68
N ILE A 53 5.61 -2.11 2.33
CA ILE A 53 5.34 -0.81 2.95
C ILE A 53 3.85 -0.45 2.82
N THR A 54 3.26 -0.70 1.65
CA THR A 54 1.84 -0.41 1.42
C THR A 54 0.92 -1.30 2.25
N GLU A 55 1.26 -2.58 2.42
CA GLU A 55 0.55 -3.52 3.29
C GLU A 55 0.65 -3.09 4.75
N GLU A 56 1.86 -2.79 5.25
CA GLU A 56 2.07 -2.31 6.62
C GLU A 56 1.34 -1.00 6.91
N ILE A 57 1.31 -0.06 5.96
CA ILE A 57 0.52 1.19 6.12
C ILE A 57 -0.96 0.88 6.32
N ARG A 58 -1.51 -0.08 5.56
CA ARG A 58 -2.93 -0.46 5.71
C ARG A 58 -3.19 -1.07 7.08
N GLU A 59 -2.31 -1.95 7.54
CA GLU A 59 -2.41 -2.56 8.86
C GLU A 59 -2.34 -1.52 9.99
N VAL A 60 -1.35 -0.63 9.95
CA VAL A 60 -1.20 0.41 10.98
C VAL A 60 -2.38 1.38 10.97
N LYS A 61 -2.86 1.79 9.79
CA LYS A 61 -4.08 2.60 9.67
C LYS A 61 -5.28 1.88 10.26
N PHE A 62 -5.45 0.59 9.98
CA PHE A 62 -6.52 -0.21 10.55
C PHE A 62 -6.40 -0.29 12.08
N LEU A 63 -5.21 -0.49 12.64
CA LEU A 63 -5.00 -0.51 14.09
C LEU A 63 -5.37 0.82 14.75
N LEU A 64 -5.08 1.95 14.08
CA LEU A 64 -5.38 3.30 14.53
C LEU A 64 -6.87 3.69 14.44
N MET A 65 -7.66 2.97 13.64
CA MET A 65 -9.10 3.20 13.52
C MET A 65 -9.85 2.86 14.81
N THR A 66 -10.87 3.66 15.10
CA THR A 66 -11.89 3.38 16.11
C THR A 66 -12.72 2.15 15.73
N PRO A 67 -13.41 1.51 16.70
CA PRO A 67 -14.31 0.40 16.40
C PRO A 67 -15.38 0.76 15.35
N GLN A 68 -15.91 1.98 15.38
CA GLN A 68 -16.90 2.48 14.42
C GLN A 68 -16.32 2.55 13.00
N GLU A 69 -15.14 3.14 12.86
CA GLU A 69 -14.44 3.24 11.56
C GLU A 69 -14.07 1.86 11.01
N LYS A 70 -13.64 0.92 11.88
CA LYS A 70 -13.35 -0.47 11.48
C LYS A 70 -14.59 -1.16 10.92
N ASN A 71 -15.74 -1.00 11.57
CA ASN A 71 -16.99 -1.57 11.09
C ASN A 71 -17.37 -1.02 9.72
N GLN A 72 -17.29 0.30 9.53
CA GLN A 72 -17.56 0.94 8.23
C GLN A 72 -16.61 0.42 7.14
N TYR A 73 -15.31 0.34 7.44
CA TYR A 73 -14.32 -0.20 6.51
C TYR A 73 -14.63 -1.64 6.10
N LEU A 74 -15.00 -2.50 7.05
CA LEU A 74 -15.36 -3.89 6.77
C LEU A 74 -16.65 -4.01 5.95
N GLU A 75 -17.65 -3.16 6.20
CA GLU A 75 -18.87 -3.10 5.39
C GLU A 75 -18.60 -2.67 3.95
N GLU A 76 -17.75 -1.67 3.75
CA GLU A 76 -17.33 -1.25 2.40
C GLU A 76 -16.61 -2.38 1.65
N GLN A 77 -15.70 -3.08 2.33
CA GLN A 77 -15.01 -4.24 1.76
C GLN A 77 -15.98 -5.36 1.38
N LYS A 78 -17.01 -5.59 2.20
CA LYS A 78 -18.05 -6.58 1.91
C LYS A 78 -18.87 -6.17 0.68
N LYS A 79 -19.33 -4.92 0.60
CA LYS A 79 -20.07 -4.40 -0.56
C LYS A 79 -19.26 -4.46 -1.85
N LEU A 80 -17.97 -4.15 -1.79
CA LEU A 80 -17.07 -4.29 -2.93
C LEU A 80 -16.97 -5.74 -3.38
N LYS A 81 -16.73 -6.68 -2.45
CA LYS A 81 -16.71 -8.11 -2.79
C LYS A 81 -18.01 -8.54 -3.44
N GLU A 82 -19.18 -8.21 -2.89
CA GLU A 82 -20.48 -8.56 -3.45
C GLU A 82 -20.67 -7.99 -4.87
N LYS A 83 -20.24 -6.74 -5.11
CA LYS A 83 -20.30 -6.10 -6.43
C LYS A 83 -19.44 -6.80 -7.49
N TYR A 84 -18.30 -7.37 -7.10
CA TYR A 84 -17.34 -8.00 -8.02
C TYR A 84 -17.38 -9.54 -7.98
N SER A 85 -18.12 -10.15 -7.05
CA SER A 85 -18.32 -11.61 -6.94
C SER A 85 -19.60 -12.09 -7.64
N GLY A 86 -20.36 -11.18 -8.25
CA GLY A 86 -21.58 -11.46 -9.02
C GLY A 86 -21.34 -11.73 -10.52
N ASN A 87 -20.16 -12.20 -10.92
CA ASN A 87 -19.87 -12.71 -12.27
C ASN A 87 -19.60 -14.22 -12.21
#